data_AF-A0A382EKI8-F1
#
_entry.id   AF-A0A382EKI8-F1
#
_cell.length_a   1.000
_cell.length_b   1.000
_cell.length_c   1.000
_cell.angle_alpha   90.00
_cell.angle_beta   90.00
_cell.angle_gamma   90.00
#
_symmetry.space_group_name_H-M   'P 1'
#
loop_
_entity.id
_entity.type
_entity.pdbx_description
1 polymer ?
#
loop_
_entity_poly.entity_id
_entity_poly.type
_entity_poly.pdbx_seq_one_letter_code
_entity_poly.pdbx_strand_id
1 'polypeptide(L)'
;MSKAARMKMSRKMKQKAKQIAKKKAISLKRKASPEKLKLRSVKKARDILTKKILKDKSKSDLSIAGRETLEKRLAKKKAVIQKIAKKLMPKIKKAETERLAKLRGGE
;
A
#
# COMPACT_ATOMS: atom_id res chain seq x y z
N MET A 1 0.95 -3.80 -23.91
CA MET A 1 1.50 -2.46 -24.23
C MET A 1 2.78 -2.62 -25.04
N SER A 2 2.83 -2.08 -26.26
CA SER A 2 4.02 -2.15 -27.12
C SER A 2 5.21 -1.39 -26.51
N LYS A 3 6.43 -1.69 -26.96
CA LYS A 3 7.66 -0.99 -26.52
C LYS A 3 7.58 0.51 -26.78
N ALA A 4 7.06 0.90 -27.95
CA ALA A 4 6.85 2.29 -28.31
C ALA A 4 5.88 3.01 -27.36
N ALA A 5 4.76 2.38 -27.00
CA ALA A 5 3.80 2.96 -26.04
C ALA A 5 4.42 3.18 -24.64
N ARG A 6 5.25 2.24 -24.17
CA ARG A 6 6.01 2.37 -22.90
C ARG A 6 6.99 3.54 -22.94
N MET A 7 7.73 3.70 -24.04
CA MET A 7 8.67 4.82 -24.21
C MET A 7 7.95 6.18 -24.24
N LYS A 8 6.81 6.26 -24.95
CA LYS A 8 5.97 7.47 -24.98
C LYS A 8 5.43 7.82 -23.59
N MET A 9 4.99 6.82 -22.82
CA MET A 9 4.53 7.02 -21.44
C MET A 9 5.66 7.50 -20.51
N SER A 10 6.86 6.93 -20.63
CA SER A 10 8.05 7.35 -19.87
C SER A 10 8.37 8.83 -20.09
N ARG A 11 8.44 9.26 -21.36
CA ARG A 11 8.68 10.67 -21.72
C ARG A 11 7.63 11.60 -21.11
N LYS A 12 6.34 11.24 -21.20
CA LYS A 12 5.24 12.01 -20.58
C LYS A 12 5.37 12.10 -19.05
N MET A 13 5.76 11.01 -18.38
CA MET A 13 5.94 11.01 -16.92
C MET A 13 7.13 11.86 -16.49
N LYS A 14 8.24 11.85 -17.24
CA LYS A 14 9.40 12.72 -17.00
C LYS A 14 9.00 14.19 -17.10
N GLN A 15 8.25 14.57 -18.14
CA GLN A 15 7.76 15.94 -18.31
C GLN A 15 6.86 16.39 -17.15
N LYS A 16 5.95 15.52 -16.70
CA LYS A 16 5.00 15.84 -15.61
C LYS A 16 5.58 15.64 -14.20
N ALA A 17 6.84 15.21 -14.05
CA ALA A 17 7.41 14.81 -12.77
C ALA A 17 7.32 15.90 -11.70
N LYS A 18 7.68 17.15 -12.03
CA LYS A 18 7.60 18.30 -11.12
C LYS A 18 6.17 18.58 -10.64
N GLN A 19 5.20 18.53 -11.56
CA GLN A 19 3.79 18.73 -11.22
C GLN A 19 3.25 17.60 -10.32
N ILE A 20 3.63 16.35 -10.61
CA ILE A 20 3.29 15.19 -9.79
C ILE A 20 3.89 15.33 -8.39
N ALA A 21 5.16 15.77 -8.28
CA ALA A 21 5.83 15.98 -7.00
C ALA A 21 5.10 17.03 -6.15
N LYS A 22 4.76 18.19 -6.73
CA LYS A 22 3.98 19.24 -6.05
C LYS A 22 2.62 18.73 -5.57
N LYS A 23 1.87 18.05 -6.44
CA LYS A 23 0.55 17.47 -6.08
C LYS A 23 0.67 16.38 -5.00
N LYS A 24 1.72 15.56 -5.03
CA LYS A 24 2.02 14.58 -3.97
C LYS A 24 2.28 15.27 -2.64
N ALA A 25 3.12 16.31 -2.61
CA ALA A 25 3.40 17.06 -1.39
C ALA A 25 2.12 17.66 -0.78
N ILE A 26 1.26 18.27 -1.61
CA ILE A 26 -0.03 18.79 -1.16
C ILE A 26 -0.93 17.67 -0.63
N SER A 27 -0.99 16.53 -1.32
CA SER A 27 -1.82 15.40 -0.88
C SER A 27 -1.32 14.79 0.44
N LEU A 28 -0.02 14.80 0.71
CA LEU A 28 0.54 14.30 1.97
C LEU A 28 0.14 15.20 3.15
N LYS A 29 -0.05 16.50 2.92
CA LYS A 29 -0.55 17.43 3.95
C LYS A 29 -2.02 17.24 4.32
N ARG A 30 -2.77 16.48 3.50
CA ARG A 30 -4.20 16.25 3.68
C ARG A 30 -4.47 14.87 4.27
N LYS A 31 -5.63 14.72 4.93
CA LYS A 31 -6.12 13.44 5.42
C LYS A 31 -6.47 12.52 4.24
N ALA A 32 -6.05 11.26 4.33
CA ALA A 32 -6.43 10.26 3.35
C ALA A 32 -7.95 10.04 3.31
N SER A 33 -8.51 9.80 2.11
CA SER A 33 -9.93 9.48 1.96
C SER A 33 -10.29 8.14 2.62
N PRO A 34 -11.56 7.92 3.01
CA PRO A 34 -11.99 6.67 3.65
C PRO A 34 -11.64 5.42 2.84
N GLU A 35 -11.74 5.49 1.51
CA GLU A 35 -11.36 4.41 0.59
C GLU A 35 -9.87 4.09 0.66
N LYS A 36 -8.99 5.10 0.67
CA LYS A 36 -7.54 4.91 0.82
C LYS A 36 -7.21 4.26 2.15
N LEU A 37 -7.90 4.64 3.23
CA LEU A 37 -7.73 4.01 4.53
C LEU A 37 -8.18 2.54 4.48
N LYS A 38 -9.32 2.22 3.85
CA LYS A 38 -9.79 0.83 3.63
C LYS A 38 -8.79 0.00 2.80
N LEU A 39 -8.13 0.59 1.81
CA LEU A 39 -7.11 -0.11 1.03
C LEU A 39 -5.83 -0.37 1.84
N ARG A 40 -5.36 0.63 2.61
CA ARG A 40 -4.23 0.46 3.56
C ARG A 40 -4.54 -0.61 4.61
N SER A 41 -5.76 -0.54 5.14
CA SER A 41 -6.61 -1.62 5.63
C SER A 41 -6.20 -3.05 5.30
N VAL A 42 -6.63 -3.39 4.09
CA VAL A 42 -6.46 -4.69 3.47
C VAL A 42 -4.98 -5.01 3.24
N LYS A 43 -4.16 -4.04 2.84
CA LYS A 43 -2.72 -4.25 2.61
C LYS A 43 -2.02 -4.69 3.91
N LYS A 44 -2.24 -3.99 5.01
CA LYS A 44 -1.65 -4.36 6.32
C LYS A 44 -2.15 -5.73 6.80
N ALA A 45 -3.42 -6.05 6.56
CA ALA A 45 -3.95 -7.38 6.86
C ALA A 45 -3.26 -8.49 6.03
N ARG A 46 -2.98 -8.25 4.74
CA ARG A 46 -2.20 -9.17 3.89
C ARG A 46 -0.77 -9.32 4.38
N ASP A 47 -0.13 -8.22 4.80
CA ASP A 47 1.25 -8.25 5.30
C ASP A 47 1.35 -9.10 6.58
N ILE A 48 0.39 -8.97 7.51
CA ILE A 48 0.32 -9.80 8.74
C ILE A 48 0.18 -11.29 8.40
N LEU A 49 -0.73 -11.63 7.48
CA LEU A 49 -0.91 -13.02 7.06
C LEU A 49 0.31 -13.55 6.31
N THR A 50 0.96 -12.71 5.51
CA THR A 50 2.20 -13.07 4.81
C THR A 50 3.29 -13.42 5.80
N LYS A 51 3.51 -12.57 6.81
CA LYS A 51 4.46 -12.87 7.90
C LYS A 51 4.13 -14.17 8.61
N LYS A 52 2.84 -14.43 8.87
CA LYS A 52 2.41 -15.69 9.51
C LYS A 52 2.67 -16.93 8.65
N ILE A 53 2.55 -16.82 7.33
CA ILE A 53 2.78 -17.92 6.39
C ILE A 53 4.28 -18.18 6.19
N LEU A 54 5.07 -17.12 6.09
CA LEU A 54 6.49 -17.21 5.76
C LEU A 54 7.39 -17.34 6.99
N LYS A 55 6.87 -17.07 8.19
CA LYS A 55 7.60 -17.08 9.47
C LYS A 55 8.88 -16.24 9.36
N ASP A 56 10.04 -16.89 9.30
CA ASP A 56 11.36 -16.26 9.30
C ASP A 56 11.80 -15.79 7.90
N LYS A 57 11.10 -16.25 6.85
CA LYS A 57 11.40 -15.83 5.47
C LYS A 57 10.66 -14.56 5.10
N SER A 58 11.32 -13.69 4.36
CA SER A 58 10.69 -12.50 3.80
C SER A 58 10.09 -12.81 2.42
N LYS A 59 9.15 -11.96 1.97
CA LYS A 59 8.57 -12.08 0.61
C LYS A 59 9.62 -11.85 -0.48
N SER A 60 10.67 -11.09 -0.18
CA SER A 60 11.81 -10.83 -1.07
C SER A 60 12.65 -12.08 -1.33
N ASP A 61 12.73 -12.99 -0.35
CA ASP A 61 13.54 -14.20 -0.43
C ASP A 61 12.88 -15.29 -1.29
N LEU A 62 11.65 -15.06 -1.73
CA LEU A 62 10.90 -16.00 -2.57
C LEU A 62 11.21 -15.80 -4.06
N SER A 63 11.40 -16.93 -4.74
CA SER A 63 11.35 -17.00 -6.20
C SER A 63 10.01 -16.48 -6.74
N ILE A 64 9.95 -16.18 -8.03
CA ILE A 64 8.71 -15.70 -8.68
C ILE A 64 7.57 -16.70 -8.47
N ALA A 65 7.83 -18.00 -8.63
CA ALA A 65 6.87 -19.07 -8.35
C ALA A 65 6.46 -19.11 -6.87
N GLY A 66 7.41 -18.93 -5.95
CA GLY A 66 7.12 -18.84 -4.51
C GLY A 66 6.19 -17.65 -4.17
N ARG A 67 6.38 -16.50 -4.82
CA ARG A 67 5.49 -15.34 -4.65
C ARG A 67 4.10 -15.60 -5.21
N GLU A 68 3.99 -16.26 -6.37
CA GLU A 68 2.69 -16.56 -6.97
C GLU A 68 1.88 -17.54 -6.09
N THR A 69 2.52 -18.60 -5.60
CA THR A 69 1.87 -19.56 -4.70
C THR A 69 1.42 -18.91 -3.40
N LEU A 70 2.20 -17.99 -2.84
CA LEU A 70 1.79 -17.16 -1.70
C LEU A 70 0.56 -16.32 -2.02
N GLU A 71 0.52 -15.64 -3.17
CA GLU A 71 -0.63 -14.84 -3.57
C GLU A 71 -1.89 -15.69 -3.75
N LYS A 72 -1.78 -16.90 -4.33
CA LYS A 72 -2.89 -17.87 -4.43
C LYS A 72 -3.41 -18.27 -3.04
N ARG A 73 -2.51 -18.53 -2.08
CA ARG A 73 -2.89 -18.84 -0.68
C ARG A 73 -3.58 -17.66 0.00
N LEU A 74 -3.11 -16.42 -0.22
CA LEU A 74 -3.74 -15.21 0.31
C LEU A 74 -5.11 -14.94 -0.33
N ALA A 75 -5.28 -15.23 -1.62
CA ALA A 75 -6.56 -15.10 -2.31
C ALA A 75 -7.64 -16.00 -1.69
N LYS A 76 -7.30 -17.26 -1.35
CA LYS A 76 -8.19 -18.19 -0.64
C LYS A 76 -8.59 -17.67 0.76
N LYS A 77 -7.80 -16.78 1.37
CA LYS A 77 -8.04 -16.21 2.72
C LYS A 77 -8.70 -14.83 2.68
N LYS A 78 -9.40 -14.46 1.60
CA LYS A 78 -10.06 -13.14 1.43
C LYS A 78 -10.97 -12.75 2.61
N ALA A 79 -11.80 -13.67 3.10
CA ALA A 79 -12.69 -13.40 4.22
C ALA A 79 -11.92 -13.08 5.52
N VAL A 80 -10.83 -13.81 5.80
CA VAL A 80 -9.97 -13.57 6.96
C VAL A 80 -9.28 -12.20 6.84
N ILE A 81 -8.79 -11.85 5.66
CA ILE A 81 -8.20 -10.53 5.37
C ILE A 81 -9.20 -9.42 5.68
N GLN A 82 -10.46 -9.56 5.25
CA GLN A 82 -11.50 -8.56 5.52
C GLN A 82 -11.82 -8.43 7.02
N LYS A 83 -11.89 -9.55 7.75
CA LYS A 83 -12.11 -9.54 9.21
C LYS A 83 -10.95 -8.83 9.94
N ILE A 84 -9.71 -9.13 9.57
CA ILE A 84 -8.52 -8.47 10.14
C ILE A 84 -8.50 -6.98 9.77
N ALA A 85 -8.79 -6.63 8.51
CA ALA A 85 -8.81 -5.25 8.06
C ALA A 85 -9.84 -4.41 8.83
N LYS A 86 -11.04 -4.95 9.12
CA LYS A 86 -12.04 -4.28 9.97
C LYS A 86 -11.48 -3.97 11.36
N LYS A 87 -10.78 -4.93 11.99
CA LYS A 87 -10.15 -4.75 13.31
C LYS A 87 -8.97 -3.76 13.30
N LEU A 88 -8.25 -3.65 12.18
CA LEU A 88 -7.12 -2.73 12.02
C LEU A 88 -7.53 -1.30 11.68
N MET A 89 -8.77 -1.08 11.23
CA MET A 89 -9.25 0.23 10.83
C MET A 89 -9.07 1.33 11.88
N PRO A 90 -9.41 1.11 13.17
CA PRO A 90 -9.20 2.13 14.20
C PRO A 90 -7.72 2.49 14.35
N LYS A 91 -6.82 1.50 14.38
CA LYS A 91 -5.37 1.71 14.48
C LYS A 91 -4.84 2.53 13.29
N ILE A 92 -5.31 2.25 12.07
CA ILE A 92 -4.89 3.01 10.87
C ILE A 92 -5.45 4.42 10.85
N LYS A 93 -6.66 4.66 11.38
CA LYS A 93 -7.18 6.01 11.55
C LYS A 93 -6.33 6.81 12.54
N LYS A 94 -5.96 6.20 13.68
CA LYS A 94 -5.04 6.81 14.68
C LYS A 94 -3.68 7.14 14.08
N ALA A 95 -3.07 6.20 13.36
CA ALA A 95 -1.79 6.44 12.69
C ALA A 95 -1.87 7.56 11.64
N GLU A 96 -3.00 7.71 10.93
CA GLU A 96 -3.19 8.83 9.99
C GLU A 96 -3.36 10.17 10.72
N THR A 97 -4.04 10.20 11.87
CA THR A 97 -4.15 11.42 12.69
C THR A 97 -2.82 11.80 13.30
N GLU A 98 -2.07 10.86 13.85
CA GLU A 98 -0.71 11.06 14.38
C GLU A 98 0.23 11.59 13.29
N ARG A 99 0.19 11.01 12.09
CA ARG A 99 0.96 11.49 10.94
C ARG A 99 0.65 12.96 10.60
N LEU A 100 -0.62 13.36 10.68
CA LEU A 100 -1.03 14.74 10.42
C LEU A 100 -0.67 15.68 11.57
N ALA A 101 -0.72 15.21 12.83
CA ALA A 101 -0.29 15.97 13.99
C ALA A 101 1.21 16.30 13.91
N LYS A 102 2.05 15.29 13.67
CA LYS A 102 3.50 15.45 13.47
C LYS A 102 3.83 16.42 12.34
N LEU A 103 3.07 16.36 11.24
CA LEU A 103 3.28 17.26 10.10
C LEU A 103 2.87 18.71 10.39
N ARG A 104 1.98 18.94 11.37
CA ARG A 104 1.51 20.25 11.80
C ARG A 104 2.32 20.84 12.96
N GLY A 105 3.35 20.13 13.44
CA GLY A 105 4.16 20.57 14.57
C GLY A 105 3.55 20.27 15.94
N GLY A 106 2.56 19.37 16.01
CA GLY A 106 2.18 18.77 17.29
C GLY A 106 3.20 17.68 17.65
N GLU A 107 3.75 17.79 18.86
CA GLU A 107 4.74 16.87 19.46
C GLU A 107 4.46 15.38 19.20
#